data_AF-A0A2V6I3K8-F1
#
_entry.id   AF-A0A2V6I3K8-F1
#
_cell.length_a   1.000
_cell.length_b   1.000
_cell.length_c   1.000
_cell.angle_alpha   90.00
_cell.angle_beta   90.00
_cell.angle_gamma   90.00
#
_symmetry.space_group_name_H-M   'P 1'
#
loop_
_entity.id
_entity.type
_entity.pdbx_description
1 polymer ?
#
loop_
_entity_poly.entity_id
_entity_poly.type
_entity_poly.pdbx_seq_one_letter_code
_entity_poly.pdbx_strand_id
1 'polypeptide(L)'
;MSIIGKIDSLWRYPVKSMRGEELDEAFAGFSGIYGDRLFAFRSSASPKGFPYLTAREQRRLLQYRPHFRYPDKAARPVNLTEAESMGANPVSADPSELTLDVETPAGKTLGIDDPALMDMLRADIDQKHQLTLMRSERALTDCRPVSIFSLQSAAQLAQEADTPIDKRRF
;
A
#
# COMPACT_ATOMS: atom_id res chain seq x y z
N MET A 1 11.26 21.68 -22.23
CA MET A 1 10.90 21.08 -20.93
C MET A 1 12.14 21.06 -20.06
N SER A 2 12.04 21.41 -18.78
CA SER A 2 13.16 21.35 -17.83
C SER A 2 13.03 20.10 -16.97
N ILE A 3 14.11 19.32 -16.84
CA ILE A 3 14.17 18.20 -15.90
C ILE A 3 14.33 18.77 -14.50
N ILE A 4 13.40 18.47 -13.60
CA ILE A 4 13.39 18.99 -12.23
C ILE A 4 13.98 18.03 -11.19
N GLY A 5 14.34 16.81 -11.61
CA GLY A 5 14.91 15.80 -10.72
C GLY A 5 14.99 14.42 -11.34
N LYS A 6 15.47 13.46 -10.54
CA LYS A 6 15.54 12.03 -10.86
C LYS A 6 14.83 11.26 -9.75
N ILE A 7 14.11 10.21 -10.11
CA ILE A 7 13.52 9.28 -9.15
C ILE A 7 14.66 8.50 -8.47
N ASP A 8 14.71 8.56 -7.15
CA ASP A 8 15.67 7.81 -6.32
C ASP A 8 15.14 6.42 -5.97
N SER A 9 13.87 6.34 -5.55
CA SER A 9 13.20 5.08 -5.24
C SER A 9 11.70 5.18 -5.49
N LEU A 10 11.08 4.06 -5.82
CA LEU A 10 9.65 3.91 -6.03
C LEU A 10 9.08 2.93 -4.99
N TRP A 11 7.94 3.26 -4.41
CA TRP A 11 7.34 2.47 -3.34
C TRP A 11 5.87 2.22 -3.63
N ARG A 12 5.42 1.00 -3.33
CA ARG A 12 4.02 0.57 -3.38
C ARG A 12 3.57 0.08 -2.03
N TYR A 13 2.30 0.33 -1.68
CA TYR A 13 1.69 -0.02 -0.40
C TYR A 13 0.43 -0.87 -0.62
N PRO A 14 0.56 -2.19 -0.80
CA PRO A 14 -0.56 -3.08 -1.19
C PRO A 14 -1.72 -3.06 -0.19
N VAL A 15 -1.41 -2.90 1.11
CA VAL A 15 -2.40 -2.85 2.19
C VAL A 15 -2.36 -1.50 2.90
N LYS A 16 -3.55 -0.94 3.14
CA LYS A 16 -3.70 0.34 3.84
C LYS A 16 -3.04 0.32 5.21
N SER A 17 -2.16 1.30 5.45
CA SER A 17 -1.43 1.51 6.71
C SER A 17 -0.40 0.44 7.09
N MET A 18 -0.04 -0.46 6.17
CA MET A 18 1.06 -1.41 6.35
C MET A 18 2.33 -0.94 5.63
N ARG A 19 3.43 -1.66 5.85
CA ARG A 19 4.71 -1.35 5.21
C ARG A 19 4.62 -1.48 3.69
N GLY A 20 5.28 -0.58 2.98
CA GLY A 20 5.40 -0.65 1.52
C GLY A 20 6.57 -1.53 1.07
N GLU A 21 6.55 -1.89 -0.19
CA GLU A 21 7.63 -2.56 -0.92
C GLU A 21 8.30 -1.57 -1.87
N GLU A 22 9.62 -1.67 -2.01
CA GLU A 22 10.39 -0.92 -2.99
C GLU A 22 10.32 -1.63 -4.34
N LEU A 23 10.19 -0.87 -5.43
CA LEU A 23 10.05 -1.36 -6.79
C LEU A 23 11.08 -0.71 -7.71
N ASP A 24 11.55 -1.47 -8.70
CA ASP A 24 12.38 -0.94 -9.79
C ASP A 24 11.53 -0.24 -10.87
N GLU A 25 10.31 -0.74 -11.09
CA GLU A 25 9.35 -0.22 -12.06
C GLU A 25 7.91 -0.33 -11.53
N ALA A 26 7.02 0.56 -11.99
CA ALA A 26 5.58 0.41 -11.74
C ALA A 26 4.76 0.91 -12.93
N PHE A 27 3.64 0.23 -13.18
CA PHE A 27 2.63 0.71 -14.09
C PHE A 27 1.74 1.76 -13.41
N ALA A 28 1.70 2.96 -13.97
CA ALA A 28 0.80 4.03 -13.55
C ALA A 28 -0.38 4.14 -14.53
N GLY A 29 -1.55 3.71 -14.07
CA GLY A 29 -2.82 3.84 -14.80
C GLY A 29 -3.67 4.99 -14.27
N PHE A 30 -4.86 5.14 -14.86
CA PHE A 30 -5.82 6.18 -14.44
C PHE A 30 -6.22 6.08 -12.95
N SER A 31 -6.31 4.86 -12.42
CA SER A 31 -6.67 4.59 -11.01
C SER A 31 -5.48 4.69 -10.04
N GLY A 32 -4.27 4.98 -10.53
CA GLY A 32 -3.05 5.02 -9.74
C GLY A 32 -2.03 3.95 -10.11
N ILE A 33 -1.17 3.63 -9.15
CA ILE A 33 -0.14 2.61 -9.29
C ILE A 33 -0.77 1.22 -9.22
N TYR A 34 -0.42 0.35 -10.18
CA TYR A 34 -0.89 -1.03 -10.22
C TYR A 34 -0.47 -1.82 -8.98
N GLY A 35 -1.44 -2.50 -8.36
CA GLY A 35 -1.23 -3.22 -7.10
C GLY A 35 -1.20 -2.35 -5.85
N ASP A 36 -1.29 -1.03 -5.96
CA ASP A 36 -1.28 -0.14 -4.79
C ASP A 36 -2.65 -0.11 -4.09
N ARG A 37 -2.64 -0.17 -2.75
CA ARG A 37 -3.82 -0.06 -1.89
C ARG A 37 -5.01 -0.91 -2.33
N LEU A 38 -4.76 -2.13 -2.81
CA LEU A 38 -5.83 -3.08 -3.17
C LEU A 38 -6.63 -3.54 -1.95
N PHE A 39 -6.01 -3.53 -0.77
CA PHE A 39 -6.61 -4.04 0.46
C PHE A 39 -6.62 -2.99 1.58
N ALA A 40 -7.66 -3.06 2.41
CA ALA A 40 -7.75 -2.32 3.66
C ALA A 40 -8.56 -3.12 4.69
N PHE A 41 -8.26 -2.92 5.97
CA PHE A 41 -9.12 -3.38 7.05
C PHE A 41 -10.11 -2.28 7.40
N ARG A 42 -11.40 -2.58 7.26
CA ARG A 42 -12.47 -1.72 7.78
C ARG A 42 -12.65 -1.97 9.27
N SER A 43 -13.12 -0.96 9.98
CA SER A 43 -13.40 -1.06 11.41
C SER A 43 -14.79 -0.49 11.72
N SER A 44 -15.59 -1.21 12.49
CA SER A 44 -16.90 -0.76 12.98
C SER A 44 -16.83 0.52 13.83
N ALA A 45 -15.66 0.81 14.39
CA ALA A 45 -15.41 1.97 15.24
C ALA A 45 -14.88 3.19 14.47
N SER A 46 -14.61 3.03 13.17
CA SER A 46 -14.10 4.12 12.33
C SER A 46 -15.26 4.97 11.77
N PRO A 47 -15.07 6.27 11.54
CA PRO A 47 -16.11 7.14 10.98
C PRO A 47 -16.63 6.63 9.63
N LYS A 48 -17.91 6.86 9.32
CA LYS A 48 -18.52 6.39 8.06
C LYS A 48 -17.80 6.91 6.80
N GLY A 49 -17.33 8.16 6.82
CA GLY A 49 -16.58 8.76 5.71
C GLY A 49 -15.14 8.28 5.59
N PHE A 50 -14.63 7.58 6.61
CA PHE A 50 -13.27 7.05 6.63
C PHE A 50 -13.22 5.74 7.42
N PRO A 51 -13.79 4.65 6.86
CA PRO A 51 -14.18 3.47 7.63
C PRO A 51 -13.03 2.50 7.90
N TYR A 52 -11.78 2.94 7.79
CA TYR A 52 -10.60 2.10 7.83
C TYR A 52 -9.95 2.09 9.22
N LEU A 53 -9.38 0.96 9.63
CA LEU A 53 -8.37 0.93 10.68
C LEU A 53 -7.06 1.47 10.11
N THR A 54 -6.44 2.44 10.76
CA THR A 54 -5.18 3.02 10.28
C THR A 54 -4.07 2.98 11.31
N ALA A 55 -2.85 3.32 10.88
CA ALA A 55 -1.70 3.42 11.77
C ALA A 55 -1.84 4.54 12.82
N ARG A 56 -2.84 5.42 12.68
CA ARG A 56 -3.19 6.43 13.70
C ARG A 56 -3.77 5.76 14.94
N GLU A 57 -4.62 4.75 14.75
CA GLU A 57 -5.21 3.95 15.82
C GLU A 57 -4.31 2.78 16.24
N GLN A 58 -3.70 2.08 15.28
CA GLN A 58 -2.83 0.92 15.52
C GLN A 58 -1.47 1.10 14.84
N ARG A 59 -0.52 1.73 15.55
CA ARG A 59 0.82 2.03 14.99
C ARG A 59 1.58 0.78 14.52
N ARG A 60 1.32 -0.38 15.12
CA ARG A 60 1.99 -1.64 14.77
C ARG A 60 1.71 -2.08 13.34
N LEU A 61 0.65 -1.59 12.68
CA LEU A 61 0.37 -1.89 11.27
C LEU A 61 1.58 -1.62 10.36
N LEU A 62 2.37 -0.58 10.66
CA LEU A 62 3.58 -0.20 9.89
C LEU A 62 4.72 -1.25 9.95
N GLN A 63 4.62 -2.22 10.86
CA GLN A 63 5.59 -3.30 11.02
C GLN A 63 5.21 -4.56 10.24
N TYR A 64 3.95 -4.69 9.81
CA TYR A 64 3.48 -5.79 8.97
C TYR A 64 3.90 -5.56 7.53
N ARG A 65 4.37 -6.63 6.86
CA ARG A 65 4.92 -6.58 5.49
C ARG A 65 4.07 -7.40 4.53
N PRO A 66 3.22 -6.76 3.73
CA PRO A 66 2.48 -7.42 2.68
C PRO A 66 3.41 -7.85 1.53
N HIS A 67 3.19 -9.05 1.00
CA HIS A 67 3.85 -9.57 -0.19
C HIS A 67 2.84 -10.29 -1.07
N PHE A 68 2.77 -9.93 -2.35
CA PHE A 68 1.93 -10.64 -3.31
C PHE A 68 2.39 -12.08 -3.47
N ARG A 69 1.45 -13.05 -3.48
CA ARG A 69 1.79 -14.46 -3.70
C ARG A 69 2.34 -14.72 -5.10
N TYR A 70 1.95 -13.88 -6.06
CA TYR A 70 2.39 -13.94 -7.44
C TYR A 70 2.99 -12.58 -7.84
N PRO A 71 4.25 -12.28 -7.47
CA PRO A 71 4.87 -10.98 -7.71
C PRO A 71 4.84 -10.55 -9.18
N ASP A 72 5.06 -11.48 -10.11
CA ASP A 72 5.04 -11.22 -11.55
C ASP A 72 3.67 -10.71 -12.04
N LYS A 73 2.59 -11.26 -11.46
CA LYS A 73 1.21 -10.86 -11.76
C LYS A 73 0.85 -9.51 -11.16
N ALA A 74 1.50 -9.14 -10.06
CA ALA A 74 1.34 -7.85 -9.42
C ALA A 74 2.28 -6.77 -9.98
N ALA A 75 3.32 -7.13 -10.74
CA ALA A 75 4.28 -6.16 -11.28
C ALA A 75 3.66 -5.26 -12.36
N ARG A 76 2.86 -5.85 -13.26
CA ARG A 76 2.26 -5.15 -14.40
C ARG A 76 0.94 -5.80 -14.84
N PRO A 77 0.05 -5.06 -15.53
CA PRO A 77 -1.15 -5.62 -16.15
C PRO A 77 -0.86 -6.77 -17.13
N VAL A 78 -1.79 -7.73 -17.24
CA VAL A 78 -1.54 -9.01 -17.94
C VAL A 78 -1.35 -8.88 -19.46
N ASN A 79 -2.01 -7.91 -20.08
CA ASN A 79 -1.98 -7.68 -21.53
C ASN A 79 -1.39 -6.31 -21.89
N LEU A 80 -0.47 -5.78 -21.07
CA LEU A 80 0.06 -4.42 -21.21
C LEU A 80 0.51 -4.11 -22.65
N THR A 81 1.34 -4.96 -23.25
CA THR A 81 1.88 -4.75 -24.60
C THR A 81 0.79 -4.68 -25.68
N GLU A 82 -0.21 -5.55 -25.59
CA GLU A 82 -1.35 -5.56 -26.51
C GLU A 82 -2.18 -4.27 -26.35
N ALA A 83 -2.52 -3.91 -25.11
CA ALA A 83 -3.32 -2.73 -24.81
C ALA A 83 -2.64 -1.44 -25.27
N GLU A 84 -1.33 -1.30 -25.05
CA GLU A 84 -0.54 -0.16 -25.51
C GLU A 84 -0.57 -0.02 -27.04
N SER A 85 -0.43 -1.13 -27.78
CA SER A 85 -0.48 -1.12 -29.25
C SER A 85 -1.83 -0.62 -29.80
N MET A 86 -2.88 -0.74 -29.00
CA MET A 86 -4.25 -0.34 -29.35
C MET A 86 -4.66 1.00 -28.72
N GLY A 87 -3.80 1.62 -27.90
CA GLY A 87 -4.15 2.81 -27.12
C GLY A 87 -5.28 2.56 -26.10
N ALA A 88 -5.42 1.33 -25.62
CA ALA A 88 -6.46 0.90 -24.70
C ALA A 88 -5.95 0.82 -23.25
N ASN A 89 -6.87 0.80 -22.29
CA ASN A 89 -6.53 0.50 -20.90
C ASN A 89 -6.21 -1.00 -20.77
N PRO A 90 -5.09 -1.38 -20.13
CA PRO A 90 -4.76 -2.76 -19.94
C PRO A 90 -5.64 -3.41 -18.85
N VAL A 91 -5.74 -4.73 -18.93
CA VAL A 91 -6.51 -5.58 -18.05
C VAL A 91 -5.67 -5.95 -16.83
N SER A 92 -6.24 -5.79 -15.64
CA SER A 92 -5.60 -6.24 -14.40
C SER A 92 -5.60 -7.77 -14.32
N ALA A 93 -4.60 -8.35 -13.66
CA ALA A 93 -4.62 -9.76 -13.26
C ALA A 93 -5.87 -10.09 -12.42
N ASP A 94 -6.24 -11.37 -12.42
CA ASP A 94 -7.42 -11.83 -11.69
C ASP A 94 -7.29 -11.52 -10.19
N PRO A 95 -8.37 -11.17 -9.47
CA PRO A 95 -8.35 -10.96 -8.03
C PRO A 95 -7.64 -12.07 -7.22
N SER A 96 -7.77 -13.32 -7.64
CA SER A 96 -7.11 -14.47 -7.00
C SER A 96 -5.59 -14.52 -7.25
N GLU A 97 -5.12 -13.93 -8.34
CA GLU A 97 -3.70 -13.76 -8.68
C GLU A 97 -3.09 -12.51 -8.00
N LEU A 98 -3.92 -11.62 -7.46
CA LEU A 98 -3.51 -10.44 -6.69
C LEU A 98 -3.72 -10.62 -5.19
N THR A 99 -3.79 -11.86 -4.72
CA THR A 99 -3.80 -12.17 -3.29
C THR A 99 -2.40 -11.99 -2.69
N LEU A 100 -2.36 -11.73 -1.38
CA LEU A 100 -1.13 -11.43 -0.67
C LEU A 100 -1.06 -12.17 0.66
N ASP A 101 0.17 -12.41 1.09
CA ASP A 101 0.48 -12.81 2.46
C ASP A 101 1.08 -11.63 3.22
N VAL A 102 0.95 -11.65 4.54
CA VAL A 102 1.45 -10.62 5.44
C VAL A 102 2.43 -11.25 6.41
N GLU A 103 3.69 -10.83 6.34
CA GLU A 103 4.70 -11.12 7.36
C GLU A 103 4.43 -10.23 8.59
N THR A 104 4.24 -10.87 9.73
CA THR A 104 4.05 -10.20 11.01
C THR A 104 5.39 -9.74 11.61
N PRO A 105 5.38 -8.84 12.60
CA PRO A 105 6.62 -8.41 13.28
C PRO A 105 7.37 -9.55 14.00
N ALA A 106 6.69 -10.67 14.26
CA ALA A 106 7.27 -11.87 14.85
C ALA A 106 7.81 -12.87 13.82
N GLY A 107 7.79 -12.52 12.51
CA GLY A 107 8.28 -13.37 11.42
C GLY A 107 7.31 -14.46 10.96
N LYS A 108 6.08 -14.52 11.51
CA LYS A 108 5.03 -15.42 11.01
C LYS A 108 4.41 -14.82 9.75
N THR A 109 4.14 -15.66 8.74
CA THR A 109 3.43 -15.26 7.51
C THR A 109 2.00 -15.82 7.53
N LEU A 110 1.03 -14.98 7.20
CA LEU A 110 -0.41 -15.30 7.19
C LEU A 110 -1.06 -14.76 5.91
N GLY A 111 -2.10 -15.43 5.41
CA GLY A 111 -2.91 -14.87 4.34
C GLY A 111 -3.58 -13.56 4.76
N ILE A 112 -3.81 -12.64 3.83
CA ILE A 112 -4.50 -11.36 4.11
C ILE A 112 -5.91 -11.55 4.68
N ASP A 113 -6.56 -12.65 4.33
CA ASP A 113 -7.89 -13.07 4.74
C ASP A 113 -7.89 -14.01 5.95
N ASP A 114 -6.73 -14.36 6.50
CA ASP A 114 -6.61 -15.23 7.66
C ASP A 114 -7.22 -14.56 8.92
N PRO A 115 -8.20 -15.18 9.60
CA PRO A 115 -8.77 -14.65 10.84
C PRO A 115 -7.72 -14.37 11.92
N ALA A 116 -6.66 -15.19 12.01
CA ALA A 116 -5.59 -14.98 12.98
C ALA A 116 -4.83 -13.68 12.72
N LEU A 117 -4.72 -13.23 11.46
CA LEU A 117 -4.15 -11.92 11.15
C LEU A 117 -5.05 -10.83 11.74
N MET A 118 -6.36 -10.88 11.50
CA MET A 118 -7.31 -9.88 12.02
C MET A 118 -7.27 -9.77 13.55
N ASP A 119 -7.16 -10.90 14.25
CA ASP A 119 -7.00 -10.91 15.71
C ASP A 119 -5.70 -10.23 16.16
N MET A 120 -4.59 -10.47 15.45
CA MET A 120 -3.31 -9.81 15.73
C MET A 120 -3.36 -8.30 15.48
N LEU A 121 -4.09 -7.83 14.46
CA LEU A 121 -4.22 -6.39 14.18
C LEU A 121 -5.07 -5.67 15.24
N ARG A 122 -5.97 -6.41 15.90
CA ARG A 122 -6.83 -5.91 17.00
C ARG A 122 -6.17 -5.99 18.37
N ALA A 123 -5.00 -6.62 18.49
CA ALA A 123 -4.28 -6.70 19.75
C ALA A 123 -3.98 -5.29 20.29
N ASP A 124 -4.25 -5.08 21.58
CA ASP A 124 -3.92 -3.86 22.31
C ASP A 124 -4.66 -2.58 21.84
N ILE A 125 -5.78 -2.73 21.11
CA ILE A 125 -6.71 -1.63 20.80
C ILE A 125 -8.10 -1.87 21.38
N ASP A 126 -8.94 -0.84 21.35
CA ASP A 126 -10.29 -0.87 21.92
C ASP A 126 -11.14 -2.02 21.33
N GLN A 127 -11.81 -2.78 22.19
CA GLN A 127 -12.60 -3.96 21.80
C GLN A 127 -13.76 -3.63 20.86
N LYS A 128 -14.17 -2.36 20.78
CA LYS A 128 -15.18 -1.88 19.81
C LYS A 128 -14.79 -2.06 18.35
N HIS A 129 -13.50 -2.20 18.05
CA HIS A 129 -13.01 -2.44 16.69
C HIS A 129 -13.38 -3.87 16.26
N GLN A 130 -14.39 -4.01 15.40
CA GLN A 130 -14.66 -5.22 14.64
C GLN A 130 -14.11 -5.02 13.25
N LEU A 131 -13.19 -5.89 12.82
CA LEU A 131 -12.50 -5.76 11.55
C LEU A 131 -13.16 -6.60 10.46
N THR A 132 -13.21 -6.05 9.25
CA THR A 132 -13.51 -6.81 8.03
C THR A 132 -12.50 -6.45 6.95
N LEU A 133 -12.06 -7.46 6.20
CA LEU A 133 -11.19 -7.24 5.06
C LEU A 133 -12.00 -6.63 3.91
N MET A 134 -11.46 -5.58 3.30
CA MET A 134 -11.98 -4.99 2.08
C MET A 134 -10.92 -5.12 0.98
N ARG A 135 -11.34 -5.63 -0.18
CA ARG A 135 -10.60 -5.57 -1.44
C ARG A 135 -11.28 -4.58 -2.37
N SER A 136 -10.50 -3.86 -3.17
CA SER A 136 -11.00 -3.04 -4.27
C SER A 136 -10.12 -3.18 -5.51
N GLU A 137 -10.73 -3.07 -6.69
CA GLU A 137 -9.99 -3.00 -7.96
C GLU A 137 -9.40 -1.60 -8.22
N ARG A 138 -9.95 -0.58 -7.55
CA ARG A 138 -9.40 0.77 -7.52
C ARG A 138 -8.66 0.98 -6.21
N ALA A 139 -7.49 1.59 -6.27
CA ALA A 139 -6.67 1.86 -5.09
C ALA A 139 -7.48 2.58 -3.99
N LEU A 140 -7.45 2.05 -2.77
CA LEU A 140 -8.12 2.60 -1.58
C LEU A 140 -7.32 3.76 -0.98
N THR A 141 -7.05 4.76 -1.81
CA THR A 141 -6.30 5.99 -1.47
C THR A 141 -7.20 7.04 -0.83
N ASP A 142 -6.63 7.90 0.02
CA ASP A 142 -7.41 8.91 0.76
C ASP A 142 -7.86 10.06 -0.16
N CYS A 143 -6.90 10.66 -0.88
CA CYS A 143 -7.15 11.83 -1.73
C CYS A 143 -6.54 11.69 -3.13
N ARG A 144 -5.27 11.29 -3.23
CA ARG A 144 -4.52 11.22 -4.48
C ARG A 144 -3.84 9.85 -4.62
N PRO A 145 -3.78 9.31 -5.84
CA PRO A 145 -3.25 7.96 -6.07
C PRO A 145 -1.72 7.90 -6.20
N VAL A 146 -1.05 9.06 -6.28
CA VAL A 146 0.40 9.18 -6.35
C VAL A 146 0.84 10.32 -5.45
N SER A 147 1.88 10.07 -4.65
CA SER A 147 2.60 11.07 -3.87
C SER A 147 4.04 11.13 -4.37
N ILE A 148 4.59 12.33 -4.50
CA ILE A 148 5.99 12.56 -4.85
C ILE A 148 6.59 13.43 -3.76
N PHE A 149 7.70 12.99 -3.19
CA PHE A 149 8.39 13.71 -2.12
C PHE A 149 9.86 13.91 -2.48
N SER A 150 10.35 15.13 -2.28
CA SER A 150 11.74 15.49 -2.56
C SER A 150 12.66 15.07 -1.42
N LEU A 151 13.79 14.44 -1.74
CA LEU A 151 14.82 14.11 -0.75
C LEU A 151 15.48 15.35 -0.16
N GLN A 152 15.54 16.45 -0.93
CA GLN A 152 16.00 17.74 -0.43
C GLN A 152 15.06 18.25 0.67
N SER A 153 13.74 18.11 0.49
CA SER A 153 12.76 18.42 1.54
C SER A 153 12.92 17.50 2.77
N ALA A 154 13.17 16.21 2.58
CA ALA A 154 13.46 15.29 3.68
C ALA A 154 14.69 15.73 4.48
N ALA A 155 15.78 16.10 3.79
CA ALA A 155 17.03 16.55 4.40
C ALA A 155 16.85 17.87 5.16
N GLN A 156 16.14 18.83 4.57
CA GLN A 156 15.85 20.11 5.23
C GLN A 156 15.00 19.90 6.49
N LEU A 157 13.95 19.07 6.42
CA LEU A 157 13.15 18.74 7.60
C LEU A 157 13.97 18.04 8.69
N ALA A 158 14.91 17.16 8.32
CA ALA A 158 15.80 16.50 9.27
C ALA A 158 16.70 17.51 10.00
N GLN A 159 17.21 18.50 9.27
CA GLN A 159 18.01 19.59 9.83
C GLN A 159 17.18 20.49 10.76
N GLU A 160 16.00 20.92 10.33
CA GLU A 160 15.13 21.80 11.12
C GLU A 160 14.58 21.12 12.39
N ALA A 161 14.33 19.81 12.33
CA ALA A 161 13.83 19.03 13.45
C ALA A 161 14.94 18.48 14.36
N ASP A 162 16.22 18.68 14.01
CA ASP A 162 17.39 18.09 14.67
C ASP A 162 17.21 16.57 14.92
N THR A 163 16.74 15.85 13.90
CA THR A 163 16.44 14.42 14.00
C THR A 163 16.58 13.75 12.64
N PRO A 164 17.20 12.56 12.55
CA PRO A 164 17.24 11.79 11.32
C PRO A 164 15.83 11.48 10.79
N ILE A 165 15.57 11.81 9.53
CA ILE A 165 14.32 11.49 8.85
C ILE A 165 14.57 10.49 7.74
N ASP A 166 13.88 9.36 7.84
CA ASP A 166 13.80 8.37 6.78
C ASP A 166 12.78 8.81 5.72
N LYS A 167 13.19 8.80 4.44
CA LYS A 167 12.33 9.17 3.29
C LYS A 167 11.03 8.36 3.24
N ARG A 168 11.02 7.14 3.78
CA ARG A 168 9.86 6.22 3.82
C ARG A 168 8.76 6.66 4.80
N ARG A 169 8.96 7.76 5.54
CA ARG A 169 7.96 8.34 6.44
C ARG A 169 6.93 9.22 5.73
N PHE A 170 7.14 9.51 4.45
CA PHE A 170 6.27 10.31 3.58
C PHE A 170 5.59 9.43 2.52
#